data_AF-A0A254PVL6-F1
#
_entry.id   AF-A0A254PVL6-F1
#
_cell.length_a   1.000
_cell.length_b   1.000
_cell.length_c   1.000
_cell.angle_alpha   90.00
_cell.angle_beta   90.00
_cell.angle_gamma   90.00
#
_symmetry.space_group_name_H-M   'P 1'
#
loop_
_entity.id
_entity.type
_entity.pdbx_description
1 polymer ?
#
loop_
_entity_poly.entity_id
_entity_poly.type
_entity_poly.pdbx_seq_one_letter_code
_entity_poly.pdbx_strand_id
1 'polypeptide(L)'
;MLPESALEDIRLNEDIHELNKEIVRLAYFLNVDLERVDVVDELLEKNLPDDHEHFYKLATLKGLILLRGHIHQLRAEHGVPDGKSPLEEDIFQRLNLGHHHAEEY
;
A
#
# COMPACT_ATOMS: atom_id res chain seq x y z
N MET A 1 1.14 16.79 -17.12
CA MET A 1 1.09 17.30 -15.73
C MET A 1 -0.36 17.47 -15.35
N LEU A 2 -0.77 16.93 -14.19
CA LEU A 2 -2.09 17.20 -13.62
C LEU A 2 -2.12 18.64 -13.09
N PRO A 3 -3.26 19.36 -13.20
CA PRO A 3 -3.38 20.69 -12.61
C PRO A 3 -3.31 20.60 -11.07
N GLU A 4 -2.69 21.59 -10.41
CA GLU A 4 -2.51 21.60 -8.94
C GLU A 4 -3.82 21.42 -8.17
N SER A 5 -4.92 21.99 -8.68
CA SER A 5 -6.26 21.83 -8.08
C SER A 5 -6.78 20.39 -8.11
N ALA A 6 -6.29 19.54 -9.01
CA ALA A 6 -6.64 18.12 -9.02
C ALA A 6 -5.91 17.34 -7.92
N LEU A 7 -4.77 17.82 -7.44
CA LEU A 7 -4.00 17.17 -6.36
C LEU A 7 -4.61 17.42 -4.97
N GLU A 8 -5.43 18.45 -4.84
CA GLU A 8 -6.21 18.78 -3.64
C GLU A 8 -7.63 18.22 -3.66
N ASP A 9 -8.05 17.56 -4.75
CA ASP A 9 -9.39 17.00 -4.91
C ASP A 9 -9.69 15.96 -3.81
N ILE A 10 -10.82 16.12 -3.13
CA ILE A 10 -11.31 15.19 -2.10
C ILE A 10 -11.40 13.77 -2.67
N ARG A 11 -11.79 13.62 -3.93
CA ARG A 11 -11.88 12.31 -4.60
C ARG A 11 -10.51 11.66 -4.74
N LEU A 12 -9.46 12.44 -5.04
CA LEU A 12 -8.10 11.91 -5.10
C LEU A 12 -7.62 11.47 -3.70
N ASN A 13 -8.00 12.20 -2.65
CA ASN A 13 -7.68 11.78 -1.28
C ASN A 13 -8.39 10.48 -0.88
N GLU A 14 -9.62 10.27 -1.33
CA GLU A 14 -10.35 9.01 -1.16
C GLU A 14 -9.70 7.88 -1.97
N ASP A 15 -9.33 8.13 -3.22
CA ASP A 15 -8.64 7.15 -4.07
C ASP A 15 -7.28 6.73 -3.49
N ILE A 16 -6.52 7.68 -2.90
CA ILE A 16 -5.27 7.39 -2.18
C ILE A 16 -5.54 6.50 -0.96
N HIS A 17 -6.61 6.77 -0.22
CA HIS A 17 -7.00 5.96 0.92
C HIS A 17 -7.36 4.53 0.51
N GLU A 18 -8.19 4.36 -0.52
CA GLU A 18 -8.54 3.04 -1.06
C GLU A 18 -7.30 2.29 -1.60
N LEU A 19 -6.40 3.00 -2.30
CA LEU A 19 -5.13 2.44 -2.75
C LEU A 19 -4.29 1.92 -1.58
N ASN A 20 -4.14 2.72 -0.53
CA ASN A 20 -3.37 2.33 0.66
C ASN A 20 -3.95 1.07 1.33
N LYS A 21 -5.29 0.95 1.39
CA LYS A 21 -5.96 -0.24 1.95
C LYS A 21 -5.76 -1.48 1.10
N GLU A 22 -5.81 -1.35 -0.22
CA GLU A 22 -5.62 -2.49 -1.11
C GLU A 22 -4.18 -3.01 -1.04
N ILE A 23 -3.18 -2.12 -0.97
CA ILE A 23 -1.77 -2.48 -0.74
C ILE A 23 -1.63 -3.31 0.53
N VAL A 24 -2.20 -2.81 1.64
CA VAL A 24 -2.22 -3.51 2.92
C VAL A 24 -2.85 -4.90 2.82
N ARG A 25 -4.04 -4.99 2.21
CA ARG A 25 -4.80 -6.25 2.17
C ARG A 25 -4.08 -7.30 1.34
N LEU A 26 -3.53 -6.89 0.19
CA LEU A 26 -2.74 -7.78 -0.66
C LEU A 26 -1.46 -8.23 0.04
N ALA A 27 -0.76 -7.32 0.73
CA ALA A 27 0.43 -7.68 1.50
C ALA A 27 0.11 -8.70 2.60
N TYR A 28 -0.99 -8.52 3.33
CA TYR A 28 -1.48 -9.51 4.30
C TYR A 28 -1.77 -10.87 3.66
N PHE A 29 -2.51 -10.91 2.55
CA PHE A 29 -2.82 -12.16 1.84
C PHE A 29 -1.58 -12.86 1.27
N LEU A 30 -0.53 -12.11 0.97
CA LEU A 30 0.72 -12.61 0.42
C LEU A 30 1.78 -12.88 1.49
N ASN A 31 1.48 -12.62 2.77
CA ASN A 31 2.42 -12.70 3.88
C ASN A 31 3.68 -11.87 3.62
N VAL A 32 3.51 -10.67 3.07
CA VAL A 32 4.56 -9.69 2.81
C VAL A 32 4.53 -8.65 3.92
N ASP A 33 5.64 -8.51 4.64
CA ASP A 33 5.81 -7.50 5.68
C ASP A 33 6.26 -6.18 5.06
N LEU A 34 5.35 -5.20 5.01
CA LEU A 34 5.61 -3.88 4.44
C LEU A 34 6.43 -2.96 5.36
N GLU A 35 6.61 -3.32 6.64
CA GLU A 35 7.44 -2.54 7.57
C GLU A 35 8.94 -2.88 7.42
N ARG A 36 9.23 -4.00 6.75
CA ARG A 36 10.58 -4.46 6.47
C ARG A 36 11.09 -3.94 5.13
N VAL A 37 12.00 -2.97 5.20
CA VAL A 37 12.62 -2.34 4.04
C VAL A 37 13.25 -3.36 3.08
N ASP A 38 13.94 -4.37 3.61
CA ASP A 38 14.59 -5.41 2.80
C ASP A 38 13.59 -6.26 2.00
N VAL A 39 12.41 -6.54 2.57
CA VAL A 39 11.33 -7.28 1.91
C VAL A 39 10.69 -6.43 0.80
N VAL A 40 10.48 -5.15 1.06
CA VAL A 40 9.93 -4.20 0.08
C VAL A 40 10.91 -3.99 -1.08
N ASP A 41 12.20 -3.79 -0.80
CA ASP A 41 13.22 -3.63 -1.83
C ASP A 41 13.31 -4.88 -2.71
N GLU A 42 13.30 -6.08 -2.11
CA GLU A 42 13.27 -7.34 -2.84
C GLU A 42 12.07 -7.44 -3.80
N LEU A 43 10.88 -7.05 -3.33
CA LEU A 43 9.66 -7.03 -4.14
C LEU A 43 9.77 -6.06 -5.32
N LEU A 44 10.36 -4.88 -5.11
CA LEU A 44 10.50 -3.84 -6.12
C LEU A 44 11.60 -4.15 -7.15
N GLU A 45 12.70 -4.79 -6.74
CA GLU A 45 13.84 -5.07 -7.62
C GLU A 45 13.68 -6.36 -8.43
N LYS A 46 13.05 -7.40 -7.86
CA LYS A 46 12.99 -8.70 -8.54
C LYS A 46 12.05 -8.70 -9.73
N ASN A 47 12.50 -9.39 -10.78
CA ASN A 47 11.62 -9.82 -11.86
C ASN A 47 10.72 -10.94 -11.32
N LEU A 48 9.43 -10.63 -11.36
CA LEU A 48 8.31 -11.52 -11.10
C LEU A 48 8.40 -12.86 -11.89
N PRO A 49 8.48 -14.08 -11.32
CA PRO A 49 8.35 -15.30 -12.12
C PRO A 49 6.99 -15.37 -12.83
N ASP A 50 6.93 -15.78 -14.10
CA ASP A 50 5.74 -15.66 -14.96
C ASP A 50 4.69 -16.79 -14.76
N ASP A 51 4.71 -17.48 -13.62
CA ASP A 51 3.85 -18.63 -13.33
C ASP A 51 3.04 -18.50 -12.02
N HIS A 52 1.74 -18.83 -12.10
CA HIS A 52 0.75 -18.98 -11.01
C HIS A 52 -0.01 -17.73 -10.51
N GLU A 53 -1.13 -17.97 -9.80
CA GLU A 53 -2.03 -16.94 -9.21
C GLU A 53 -1.31 -16.05 -8.18
N HIS A 54 -0.40 -16.64 -7.40
CA HIS A 54 0.40 -15.92 -6.40
C HIS A 54 1.30 -14.86 -7.04
N PHE A 55 1.83 -15.13 -8.24
CA PHE A 55 2.59 -14.13 -9.02
C PHE A 55 1.72 -12.93 -9.41
N TYR A 56 0.52 -13.14 -9.94
CA TYR A 56 -0.34 -12.01 -10.34
C TYR A 56 -0.69 -11.10 -9.16
N LYS A 57 -0.86 -11.69 -7.96
CA LYS A 57 -1.09 -10.93 -6.73
C LYS A 57 0.16 -10.16 -6.29
N LEU A 58 1.36 -10.76 -6.34
CA LEU A 58 2.63 -10.06 -6.06
C LEU A 58 2.91 -8.93 -7.07
N ALA A 59 2.67 -9.18 -8.36
CA ALA A 59 2.80 -8.18 -9.42
C ALA A 59 1.81 -7.02 -9.23
N THR A 60 0.57 -7.34 -8.82
CA THR A 60 -0.43 -6.33 -8.47
C THR A 60 0.03 -5.51 -7.26
N LEU A 61 0.47 -6.16 -6.18
CA LEU A 61 0.99 -5.47 -4.99
C LEU A 61 2.14 -4.53 -5.35
N LYS A 62 3.11 -5.02 -6.13
CA LYS A 62 4.24 -4.21 -6.65
C LYS A 62 3.75 -3.00 -7.44
N GLY A 63 2.81 -3.21 -8.37
CA GLY A 63 2.24 -2.12 -9.18
C GLY A 63 1.54 -1.05 -8.35
N LEU A 64 0.78 -1.45 -7.32
CA LEU A 64 0.10 -0.52 -6.42
C LEU A 64 1.07 0.28 -5.55
N ILE A 65 2.13 -0.35 -5.02
CA ILE A 65 3.20 0.34 -4.27
C ILE A 65 3.88 1.40 -5.15
N LEU A 66 4.23 1.04 -6.39
CA LEU A 66 4.84 1.98 -7.34
C LEU A 66 3.91 3.14 -7.69
N LEU A 67 2.62 2.85 -7.93
CA LEU A 67 1.62 3.89 -8.16
C LEU A 67 1.51 4.85 -6.98
N ARG A 68 1.50 4.32 -5.75
CA ARG A 68 1.45 5.13 -4.53
C ARG A 68 2.69 6.00 -4.37
N GLY A 69 3.87 5.46 -4.66
CA GLY A 69 5.13 6.21 -4.67
C GLY A 69 5.14 7.34 -5.70
N HIS A 70 4.58 7.11 -6.89
CA HIS A 70 4.46 8.16 -7.91
C HIS A 70 3.51 9.29 -7.47
N ILE A 71 2.36 8.94 -6.87
CA ILE A 71 1.43 9.93 -6.32
C ILE A 71 2.08 10.73 -5.19
N HIS A 72 2.83 10.06 -4.29
CA HIS A 72 3.58 10.72 -3.23
C HIS A 72 4.54 11.77 -3.78
N GLN A 73 5.37 11.36 -4.74
CA GLN A 73 6.35 12.25 -5.38
C GLN A 73 5.67 13.44 -6.04
N LEU A 74 4.58 13.21 -6.79
CA LEU A 74 3.84 14.28 -7.45
C LEU A 74 3.27 15.28 -6.43
N ARG A 75 2.67 14.81 -5.33
CA ARG A 75 2.15 15.73 -4.29
C ARG A 75 3.26 16.51 -3.59
N ALA A 76 4.38 15.86 -3.30
CA ALA A 76 5.55 16.51 -2.69
C ALA A 76 6.14 17.60 -3.59
N GLU A 77 6.29 17.33 -4.89
CA GLU A 77 6.78 18.30 -5.89
C GLU A 77 5.88 19.55 -5.99
N HIS A 78 4.58 19.39 -5.71
CA HIS A 78 3.58 20.47 -5.74
C HIS A 78 3.25 21.05 -4.35
N GLY A 79 3.95 20.65 -3.28
CA GLY A 79 3.73 21.16 -1.93
C GLY A 79 2.39 20.77 -1.30
N VAL A 80 1.74 19.72 -1.81
CA VAL A 80 0.45 19.22 -1.34
C VAL A 80 0.66 18.12 -0.29
N PRO A 81 -0.15 18.03 0.77
CA PRO A 81 -0.07 16.94 1.74
C PRO A 81 -0.22 15.56 1.07
N ASP A 82 0.43 14.54 1.62
CA ASP A 82 0.54 13.21 0.99
C ASP A 82 -0.79 12.44 0.90
N GLY A 83 -1.76 12.76 1.76
CA GLY A 83 -3.10 12.15 1.81
C GLY A 83 -3.34 11.37 3.10
N LYS A 84 -4.50 10.69 3.16
CA LYS A 84 -4.88 9.90 4.33
C LYS A 84 -4.01 8.65 4.48
N SER A 85 -3.72 8.29 5.73
CA SER A 85 -3.00 7.06 6.05
C SER A 85 -3.87 5.81 5.81
N PRO A 86 -3.30 4.67 5.35
CA PRO A 86 -4.03 3.39 5.29
C PRO A 86 -4.70 3.01 6.62
N LEU A 87 -4.13 3.48 7.72
CA LEU A 87 -4.41 3.04 9.09
C LEU A 87 -5.39 3.96 9.84
N GLU A 88 -6.05 4.89 9.16
CA GLU A 88 -7.17 5.61 9.78
C GLU A 88 -8.39 4.69 10.03
N GLU A 89 -8.33 3.43 9.61
CA GLU A 89 -9.38 2.42 9.84
C GLU A 89 -9.12 1.58 11.10
N ASP A 90 -9.98 1.78 12.08
CA ASP A 90 -10.45 0.86 13.13
C ASP A 90 -10.46 -0.65 12.76
N ILE A 91 -10.59 -1.00 11.48
CA ILE A 91 -10.48 -2.37 10.96
C ILE A 91 -9.08 -2.98 11.18
N PHE A 92 -8.01 -2.18 11.06
CA PHE A 92 -6.64 -2.67 11.23
C PHE A 92 -6.29 -2.94 12.69
N GLN A 93 -6.80 -2.11 13.61
CA GLN A 93 -6.70 -2.39 15.04
C GLN A 93 -7.37 -3.73 15.40
N ARG A 94 -8.47 -4.08 14.73
CA ARG A 94 -9.14 -5.38 14.90
C ARG A 94 -8.37 -6.55 14.30
N LEU A 95 -7.61 -6.34 13.23
CA LEU A 95 -6.72 -7.35 12.65
C LEU A 95 -5.49 -7.63 13.53
N ASN A 96 -4.91 -6.61 14.17
CA ASN A 96 -3.82 -6.78 15.14
C ASN A 96 -4.24 -7.43 16.47
N LEU A 97 -5.53 -7.39 16.83
CA LEU A 97 -6.04 -8.12 18.00
C LEU A 97 -6.11 -9.65 17.79
N GLY A 98 -6.03 -10.13 16.54
CA GLY A 98 -5.97 -11.56 16.22
C GLY A 98 -4.59 -12.19 16.39
N HIS A 99 -3.52 -11.39 16.52
CA HIS A 99 -2.14 -11.88 16.69
C HIS A 99 -1.62 -11.81 18.14
N HIS A 100 -2.42 -11.31 19.10
CA HIS A 100 -2.05 -11.28 20.53
C HIS A 100 -2.76 -12.34 21.40
N HIS A 101 -3.43 -13.33 20.81
CA HIS A 101 -4.14 -14.39 21.56
C HIS A 101 -3.65 -15.82 21.27
N ALA A 102 -2.43 -16.00 20.75
CA ALA A 102 -1.86 -17.32 20.45
C ALA A 102 -0.67 -17.72 21.35
N GLU A 103 -0.44 -17.04 22.46
CA GLU A 103 0.52 -17.46 23.48
C GLU A 103 -0.09 -17.31 24.87
N GLU A 104 -0.93 -18.27 25.24
CA GLU A 104 -1.14 -18.70 26.63
C GLU A 104 -2.11 -19.89 26.56
N TYR A 105 -1.55 -21.12 26.56
CA TYR A 105 -2.01 -22.32 27.28
C TYR A 105 -1.02 -23.46 27.06
#